data_AF-M4RWD3-F1
#
_entry.id   AF-M4RWD3-F1
#
_cell.length_a   1.000
_cell.length_b   1.000
_cell.length_c   1.000
_cell.angle_alpha   90.00
_cell.angle_beta   90.00
_cell.angle_gamma   90.00
#
_symmetry.space_group_name_H-M   'P 1'
#
loop_
_entity.id
_entity.type
_entity.pdbx_description
1 polymer ?
#
loop_
_entity_poly.entity_id
_entity_poly.type
_entity_poly.pdbx_seq_one_letter_code
_entity_poly.pdbx_strand_id
1 'polypeptide(L)'
;MNSVCRRKGDFVEPEQFNNVIIKNTGGRIVRFKDVGRVELGAESYATRGYLGDKKAVAMPIFQRPGTNALETAATIRGIMETLSANFPPDLAYDIAYNPTEFISQSIDAVEITIYEAIGLVVLVILVFLQNWRAAIIPIIAIPVSLIGTFAVMSALGFSLNNLTLFGLVLAIGIVVDDAIVVVENMERLLSPR
;
A
#
# COMPACT_ATOMS: atom_id res chain seq x y z
N MET A 1 36.77 30.18 34.85
CA MET A 1 36.68 28.74 34.49
C MET A 1 35.36 28.24 35.06
N ASN A 2 34.30 28.26 34.25
CA ASN A 2 32.95 27.94 34.72
C ASN A 2 32.72 26.43 34.58
N SER A 3 32.97 25.68 35.65
CA SER A 3 32.65 24.26 35.71
C SER A 3 31.15 24.09 35.95
N VAL A 4 30.43 23.64 34.93
CA VAL A 4 29.00 23.33 35.05
C VAL A 4 28.84 21.95 35.71
N CYS A 5 28.32 21.91 36.94
CA CYS A 5 27.93 20.66 37.59
C CYS A 5 26.57 20.17 37.05
N ARG A 6 26.57 19.10 36.25
CA ARG A 6 25.33 18.39 35.85
C ARG A 6 24.99 17.30 36.88
N ARG A 7 23.78 17.34 37.42
CA ARG A 7 23.23 16.31 38.32
C ARG A 7 22.86 15.08 37.50
N LYS A 8 23.49 13.93 37.78
CA LYS A 8 23.12 12.63 37.22
C LYS A 8 22.00 12.05 38.11
N GLY A 9 20.75 12.31 37.76
CA GLY A 9 19.57 11.96 38.57
C GLY A 9 19.04 10.55 38.34
N ASP A 10 19.29 9.98 37.16
CA ASP A 10 18.70 8.71 36.75
C ASP A 10 19.69 7.55 36.89
N PHE A 11 19.17 6.40 37.33
CA PHE A 11 19.90 5.15 37.34
C PHE A 11 19.84 4.51 35.95
N VAL A 12 21.01 4.28 35.36
CA VAL A 12 21.15 3.74 34.00
C VAL A 12 21.59 2.28 34.04
N GLU A 13 22.33 1.89 35.09
CA GLU A 13 22.89 0.55 35.22
C GLU A 13 22.16 -0.26 36.31
N PRO A 14 21.92 -1.56 36.09
CA PRO A 14 21.32 -2.46 37.08
C PRO A 14 22.04 -2.44 38.45
N GLU A 15 23.35 -2.25 38.45
CA GLU A 15 24.18 -2.18 39.67
C GLU A 15 23.84 -0.98 40.55
N GLN A 16 23.37 0.11 39.95
CA GLN A 16 22.96 1.30 40.69
C GLN A 16 21.64 1.06 41.42
N PHE A 17 20.71 0.33 40.80
CA PHE A 17 19.47 -0.12 41.43
C PHE A 17 19.72 -1.08 42.60
N ASN A 18 20.70 -1.99 42.47
CA ASN A 18 21.07 -2.91 43.55
C ASN A 18 21.54 -2.20 44.83
N ASN A 19 22.07 -0.98 44.72
CA ASN A 19 22.55 -0.19 45.85
C ASN A 19 21.52 0.79 46.43
N VAL A 20 20.27 0.77 45.94
CA VAL A 20 19.18 1.59 46.48
C VAL A 20 18.87 1.16 47.91
N ILE A 21 18.80 2.13 48.83
CA ILE A 21 18.50 1.89 50.25
C ILE A 21 16.98 1.77 50.40
N ILE A 22 16.51 0.62 50.89
CA ILE A 22 15.08 0.35 51.12
C ILE A 22 14.68 0.73 52.55
N LYS A 23 15.55 0.44 53.53
CA LYS A 23 15.27 0.71 54.94
C LYS A 23 16.55 0.96 55.72
N ASN A 24 16.47 1.91 56.65
CA ASN A 24 17.50 2.13 57.66
C ASN A 24 16.85 2.02 59.04
N THR A 25 17.29 1.07 59.86
CA THR A 25 16.80 0.92 61.24
C THR A 25 17.99 0.77 62.17
N GLY A 26 18.22 1.79 63.01
CA GLY A 26 19.27 1.77 64.04
C GLY A 26 20.69 1.56 63.50
N GLY A 27 21.01 2.05 62.30
CA GLY A 27 22.34 1.95 61.69
C GLY A 27 22.55 0.71 60.80
N ARG A 28 21.57 -0.19 60.71
CA ARG A 28 21.56 -1.26 59.70
C ARG A 28 20.86 -0.77 58.44
N ILE A 29 21.64 -0.63 57.37
CA ILE A 29 21.18 -0.24 56.04
C ILE A 29 20.85 -1.52 55.28
N VAL A 30 19.60 -1.66 54.84
CA VAL A 30 19.17 -2.73 53.93
C VAL A 30 19.10 -2.15 52.53
N ARG A 31 19.84 -2.74 51.60
CA ARG A 31 19.88 -2.36 50.17
C ARG A 31 18.98 -3.29 49.35
N PHE A 32 18.60 -2.85 48.15
CA PHE A 32 17.73 -3.65 47.28
C PHE A 32 18.28 -5.04 46.97
N LYS A 33 19.59 -5.15 46.75
CA LYS A 33 20.26 -6.44 46.55
C LYS A 33 20.11 -7.44 47.71
N ASP A 34 19.81 -6.95 48.92
CA ASP A 34 19.68 -7.81 50.10
C ASP A 34 18.29 -8.48 50.15
N VAL A 35 17.33 -8.03 49.33
CA VAL A 35 15.93 -8.52 49.32
C VAL A 35 15.41 -8.89 47.93
N GLY A 36 16.16 -8.63 46.86
CA GLY A 36 15.75 -8.89 45.48
C GLY A 36 16.91 -8.91 44.49
N ARG A 37 16.61 -9.24 43.24
CA ARG A 37 17.56 -9.30 42.13
C ARG A 37 17.15 -8.31 41.05
N VAL A 38 18.09 -7.48 40.59
CA VAL A 38 17.89 -6.59 39.44
C VAL A 38 18.63 -7.18 38.25
N GLU A 39 17.90 -7.41 37.16
CA GLU A 39 18.44 -7.84 35.87
C GLU A 39 17.81 -7.04 34.74
N LEU A 40 18.54 -6.91 33.64
CA LEU A 40 17.95 -6.47 32.38
C LEU A 40 17.17 -7.64 31.79
N GLY A 41 15.84 -7.56 31.86
CA GLY A 41 14.91 -8.55 31.31
C GLY A 41 13.92 -7.91 30.35
N ALA A 42 13.16 -8.75 29.65
CA ALA A 42 12.02 -8.30 28.86
C ALA A 42 10.88 -7.81 29.78
N GLU A 43 10.13 -6.79 29.33
CA GLU A 43 8.96 -6.27 30.04
C GLU A 43 7.84 -7.32 30.15
N SER A 44 7.71 -8.18 29.12
CA SER A 44 6.75 -9.29 29.11
C SER A 44 7.33 -10.50 28.42
N TYR A 45 7.19 -11.67 29.06
CA TYR A 45 7.53 -12.98 28.50
C TYR A 45 6.28 -13.75 28.01
N ALA A 46 5.11 -13.11 28.00
CA ALA A 46 3.84 -13.76 27.67
C ALA A 46 3.73 -14.15 26.19
N THR A 47 4.39 -13.40 25.30
CA THR A 47 4.32 -13.62 23.85
C THR A 47 5.71 -13.99 23.34
N ARG A 48 5.83 -15.16 22.71
CA ARG A 48 7.03 -15.58 21.98
C ARG A 48 6.69 -15.55 20.49
N GLY A 49 7.40 -14.73 19.73
CA GLY A 49 7.27 -14.68 18.28
C GLY A 49 8.20 -15.70 17.62
N TYR A 50 7.67 -16.41 16.63
CA TYR A 50 8.43 -17.31 15.78
C TYR A 50 8.07 -17.03 14.33
N LEU A 51 9.07 -17.14 13.45
CA LEU A 51 8.88 -17.16 12.00
C LEU A 51 9.47 -18.48 11.49
N GLY A 52 8.60 -19.45 11.21
CA GLY A 52 9.01 -20.85 11.07
C GLY A 52 9.69 -21.35 12.34
N ASP A 53 10.90 -21.91 12.19
CA ASP A 53 11.69 -22.47 13.30
C ASP A 53 12.60 -21.43 14.00
N LYS A 54 12.60 -20.17 13.55
CA LYS A 54 13.46 -19.11 14.10
C LYS A 54 12.68 -18.22 15.06
N LYS A 55 13.33 -17.80 16.16
CA LYS A 55 12.78 -16.76 17.05
C LYS A 55 12.72 -15.44 16.28
N ALA A 56 11.57 -14.78 16.31
CA ALA A 56 11.34 -13.54 15.58
C ALA A 56 10.51 -12.56 16.41
N VAL A 57 10.64 -11.27 16.10
CA VAL A 57 9.77 -10.23 16.65
C VAL A 57 8.84 -9.77 15.55
N ALA A 58 7.53 -9.95 15.74
CA ALA A 58 6.54 -9.48 14.80
C ALA A 58 6.34 -7.97 14.94
N MET A 59 6.47 -7.24 13.84
CA MET A 59 6.19 -5.81 13.76
C MET A 59 5.04 -5.57 12.78
N PRO A 60 3.79 -5.47 13.25
CA PRO A 60 2.68 -5.17 12.37
C PRO A 60 2.72 -3.70 11.94
N ILE A 61 2.59 -3.46 10.65
CA ILE A 61 2.50 -2.11 10.08
C ILE A 61 1.10 -1.92 9.52
N PHE A 62 0.39 -0.90 10.00
CA PHE A 62 -0.95 -0.58 9.56
C PHE A 62 -0.94 0.67 8.68
N GLN A 63 -1.64 0.57 7.55
CA GLN A 63 -1.82 1.69 6.65
C GLN A 63 -2.76 2.74 7.27
N ARG A 64 -2.48 4.03 7.06
CA ARG A 64 -3.39 5.11 7.43
C ARG A 64 -4.53 5.24 6.41
N PRO A 65 -5.78 5.55 6.85
CA PRO A 65 -6.89 5.78 5.94
C PRO A 65 -6.59 6.89 4.90
N GLY A 66 -7.02 6.70 3.66
CA GLY A 66 -6.85 7.68 2.58
C GLY A 66 -5.46 7.76 1.96
N THR A 67 -4.53 6.88 2.35
CA THR A 67 -3.19 6.80 1.74
C THR A 67 -3.13 5.72 0.65
N ASN A 68 -2.09 5.72 -0.18
CA ASN A 68 -1.85 4.67 -1.17
C ASN A 68 -1.06 3.49 -0.55
N ALA A 69 -1.63 2.29 -0.64
CA ALA A 69 -1.04 1.10 0.00
C ALA A 69 0.23 0.62 -0.71
N LEU A 70 0.22 0.63 -2.05
CA LEU A 70 1.35 0.21 -2.89
C LEU A 70 2.56 1.12 -2.70
N GLU A 71 2.32 2.44 -2.70
CA GLU A 71 3.36 3.44 -2.45
C GLU A 71 3.95 3.31 -1.04
N THR A 72 3.09 3.12 -0.04
CA THR A 72 3.52 2.94 1.35
C THR A 72 4.38 1.67 1.50
N ALA A 73 3.96 0.55 0.91
CA ALA A 73 4.70 -0.70 0.96
C ALA A 73 6.06 -0.60 0.24
N ALA A 74 6.10 0.05 -0.93
CA ALA A 74 7.35 0.31 -1.64
C ALA A 74 8.31 1.16 -0.81
N THR A 75 7.80 2.20 -0.15
CA THR A 75 8.58 3.06 0.74
C THR A 75 9.14 2.28 1.94
N ILE A 76 8.31 1.47 2.59
CA ILE A 76 8.74 0.63 3.72
C ILE A 76 9.84 -0.34 3.28
N ARG A 77 9.69 -0.99 2.11
CA ARG A 77 10.70 -1.91 1.59
C ARG A 77 12.04 -1.20 1.35
N GLY A 78 12.03 -0.03 0.71
CA GLY A 78 13.25 0.75 0.49
C GLY A 78 13.94 1.23 1.77
N ILE A 79 13.15 1.61 2.79
CA ILE A 79 13.68 1.95 4.12
C ILE A 79 14.30 0.70 4.77
N MET A 80 13.61 -0.44 4.74
CA MET A 80 14.10 -1.68 5.33
C MET A 80 15.37 -2.19 4.65
N GLU A 81 15.47 -2.09 3.32
CA GLU A 81 16.70 -2.39 2.59
C GLU A 81 17.86 -1.50 3.07
N THR A 82 17.63 -0.20 3.20
CA THR A 82 18.64 0.75 3.69
C THR A 82 19.05 0.46 5.14
N LEU A 83 18.09 0.16 6.01
CA LEU A 83 18.34 -0.13 7.43
C LEU A 83 19.06 -1.47 7.61
N SER A 84 18.72 -2.47 6.79
CA SER A 84 19.29 -3.82 6.89
C SER A 84 20.80 -3.85 6.67
N ALA A 85 21.35 -2.89 5.92
CA ALA A 85 22.78 -2.76 5.72
C ALA A 85 23.56 -2.50 7.03
N ASN A 86 22.90 -1.94 8.05
CA ASN A 86 23.51 -1.62 9.34
C ASN A 86 23.15 -2.64 10.43
N PHE A 87 22.50 -3.74 10.08
CA PHE A 87 22.11 -4.74 11.06
C PHE A 87 23.34 -5.52 11.57
N PRO A 88 23.32 -5.95 12.84
CA PRO A 88 24.27 -6.93 13.34
C PRO A 88 24.23 -8.20 12.48
N PRO A 89 25.33 -8.97 12.38
CA PRO A 89 25.41 -10.14 11.51
C PRO A 89 24.45 -11.28 11.92
N ASP A 90 23.86 -11.24 13.11
CA ASP A 90 22.87 -12.21 13.58
C ASP A 90 21.41 -11.79 13.34
N LEU A 91 21.18 -10.60 12.79
CA LEU A 91 19.86 -10.03 12.61
C LEU A 91 19.48 -9.99 11.12
N ALA A 92 18.40 -10.70 10.80
CA ALA A 92 17.75 -10.63 9.49
C ALA A 92 16.31 -10.15 9.66
N TYR A 93 15.79 -9.46 8.64
CA TYR A 93 14.36 -9.15 8.55
C TYR A 93 13.73 -9.99 7.44
N ASP A 94 12.44 -10.25 7.59
CA ASP A 94 11.63 -10.91 6.57
C ASP A 94 10.21 -10.34 6.61
N ILE A 95 9.57 -10.22 5.44
CA ILE A 95 8.21 -9.70 5.30
C ILE A 95 7.29 -10.90 5.13
N ALA A 96 6.84 -11.44 6.26
CA ALA A 96 6.05 -12.67 6.28
C ALA A 96 4.67 -12.55 5.60
N TYR A 97 4.10 -11.35 5.57
CA TYR A 97 2.79 -11.10 4.96
C TYR A 97 2.75 -9.70 4.37
N ASN A 98 2.53 -9.62 3.05
CA ASN A 98 2.32 -8.37 2.35
C ASN A 98 1.11 -8.44 1.41
N PRO A 99 -0.04 -7.83 1.79
CA PRO A 99 -1.22 -7.84 0.92
C PRO A 99 -1.02 -7.04 -0.37
N THR A 100 -0.05 -6.12 -0.43
CA THR A 100 0.14 -5.28 -1.62
C THR A 100 0.72 -6.03 -2.81
N GLU A 101 1.36 -7.18 -2.61
CA GLU A 101 1.88 -8.01 -3.70
C GLU A 101 0.73 -8.57 -4.54
N PHE A 102 -0.31 -9.07 -3.87
CA PHE A 102 -1.52 -9.53 -4.54
C PHE A 102 -2.23 -8.38 -5.28
N ILE A 103 -2.27 -7.19 -4.69
CA ILE A 103 -2.86 -6.00 -5.33
C ILE A 103 -2.07 -5.62 -6.58
N SER A 104 -0.72 -5.60 -6.51
CA SER A 104 0.13 -5.29 -7.67
C SER A 104 -0.09 -6.29 -8.80
N GLN A 105 -0.05 -7.59 -8.50
CA GLN A 105 -0.31 -8.63 -9.50
C GLN A 105 -1.71 -8.53 -10.11
N SER A 106 -2.70 -8.14 -9.32
CA SER A 106 -4.07 -7.92 -9.81
C SER A 106 -4.14 -6.72 -10.76
N ILE A 107 -3.41 -5.63 -10.48
CA ILE A 107 -3.32 -4.47 -11.38
C ILE A 107 -2.66 -4.87 -12.69
N ASP A 108 -1.53 -5.59 -12.65
CA ASP A 108 -0.82 -6.05 -13.85
C ASP A 108 -1.73 -6.94 -14.72
N ALA A 109 -2.51 -7.83 -14.11
CA ALA A 109 -3.48 -8.66 -14.80
C ALA A 109 -4.64 -7.84 -15.42
N VAL A 110 -5.16 -6.85 -14.67
CA VAL A 110 -6.19 -5.94 -15.18
C VAL A 110 -5.65 -5.12 -16.37
N GLU A 111 -4.40 -4.68 -16.33
CA GLU A 111 -3.79 -3.94 -17.43
C GLU A 111 -3.71 -4.80 -18.70
N ILE A 112 -3.21 -6.03 -18.59
CA ILE A 112 -3.16 -6.99 -19.72
C ILE A 112 -4.57 -7.23 -20.30
N THR A 113 -5.54 -7.52 -19.43
CA THR A 113 -6.92 -7.80 -19.88
C THR A 113 -7.59 -6.59 -20.52
N ILE A 114 -7.28 -5.36 -20.11
CA ILE A 114 -7.76 -4.15 -20.79
C ILE A 114 -7.20 -4.06 -22.21
N TYR A 115 -5.91 -4.32 -22.40
CA TYR A 115 -5.30 -4.31 -23.73
C TYR A 115 -5.88 -5.41 -24.63
N GLU A 116 -6.10 -6.61 -24.09
CA GLU A 116 -6.77 -7.70 -24.80
C GLU A 116 -8.22 -7.32 -25.18
N ALA A 117 -8.98 -6.75 -24.26
CA ALA A 117 -10.35 -6.31 -24.50
C ALA A 117 -10.42 -5.22 -25.58
N ILE A 118 -9.54 -4.21 -25.52
CA ILE A 118 -9.44 -3.18 -26.57
C ILE A 118 -9.11 -3.82 -27.91
N GLY A 119 -8.13 -4.73 -27.95
CA GLY A 119 -7.76 -5.45 -29.17
C GLY A 119 -8.93 -6.22 -29.78
N LEU A 120 -9.70 -6.93 -28.95
CA LEU A 120 -10.90 -7.66 -29.37
C LEU A 120 -12.00 -6.71 -29.88
N VAL A 121 -12.25 -5.58 -29.22
CA VAL A 121 -13.23 -4.59 -29.67
C VAL A 121 -12.84 -4.00 -31.02
N VAL A 122 -11.57 -3.63 -31.20
CA VAL A 122 -11.03 -3.14 -32.48
C VAL A 122 -11.23 -4.18 -33.58
N LEU A 123 -10.93 -5.45 -33.29
CA LEU A 123 -11.10 -6.55 -34.23
C LEU A 123 -12.56 -6.69 -34.67
N VAL A 124 -13.51 -6.68 -33.74
CA VAL A 124 -14.94 -6.78 -34.04
C VAL A 124 -15.38 -5.61 -34.91
N ILE A 125 -15.05 -4.37 -34.53
CA ILE A 125 -15.41 -3.17 -35.30
C ILE A 125 -14.84 -3.23 -36.71
N LEU A 126 -13.59 -3.65 -36.87
CA LEU A 126 -12.94 -3.75 -38.18
C LEU A 126 -13.58 -4.84 -39.06
N VAL A 127 -14.02 -5.95 -38.47
CA VAL A 127 -14.75 -7.01 -39.20
C VAL A 127 -16.12 -6.52 -39.68
N PHE A 128 -16.84 -5.75 -38.85
CA PHE A 128 -18.17 -5.23 -39.20
C PHE A 128 -18.10 -4.10 -40.22
N LEU A 129 -17.19 -3.14 -40.07
CA LEU A 129 -17.07 -1.98 -40.96
C LEU A 129 -16.23 -2.27 -42.21
N GLN A 130 -15.34 -3.26 -42.19
CA GLN A 130 -14.39 -3.57 -43.27
C GLN A 130 -13.54 -2.37 -43.77
N ASN A 131 -13.53 -1.27 -43.01
CA ASN A 131 -12.91 0.00 -43.36
C ASN A 131 -12.17 0.56 -42.14
N TRP A 132 -10.85 0.48 -42.19
CA TRP A 132 -9.95 0.98 -41.13
C TRP A 132 -10.16 2.47 -40.81
N ARG A 133 -10.49 3.30 -41.81
CA ARG A 133 -10.68 4.75 -41.59
C ARG A 133 -11.95 5.04 -40.79
N ALA A 134 -13.01 4.28 -41.04
CA ALA A 134 -14.27 4.36 -40.33
C ALA A 134 -14.16 3.82 -38.89
N ALA A 135 -13.42 2.71 -38.71
CA ALA A 135 -13.21 2.07 -37.42
C ALA A 135 -12.49 2.96 -36.39
N ILE A 136 -11.57 3.84 -36.81
CA ILE A 136 -10.82 4.72 -35.92
C ILE A 136 -11.73 5.61 -35.06
N ILE A 137 -12.88 6.04 -35.60
CA ILE A 137 -13.77 7.00 -34.93
C ILE A 137 -14.29 6.42 -33.59
N PRO A 138 -14.96 5.24 -33.55
CA PRO A 138 -15.36 4.61 -32.29
C PRO A 138 -14.18 4.24 -31.38
N ILE A 139 -13.07 3.76 -31.96
CA ILE A 139 -11.90 3.29 -31.21
C ILE A 139 -11.33 4.40 -30.33
N ILE A 140 -11.34 5.66 -30.80
CA ILE A 140 -10.87 6.82 -30.03
C ILE A 140 -11.99 7.42 -29.17
N ALA A 141 -13.23 7.46 -29.68
CA ALA A 141 -14.35 8.06 -28.96
C ALA A 141 -14.63 7.38 -27.62
N ILE A 142 -14.58 6.03 -27.56
CA ILE A 142 -14.90 5.27 -26.36
C ILE A 142 -13.89 5.56 -25.22
N PRO A 143 -12.56 5.41 -25.38
CA PRO A 143 -11.60 5.73 -24.32
C PRO A 143 -11.63 7.19 -23.89
N VAL A 144 -11.78 8.13 -24.84
CA VAL A 144 -11.82 9.57 -24.53
C VAL A 144 -13.03 9.92 -23.67
N SER A 145 -14.22 9.35 -23.95
CA SER A 145 -15.42 9.58 -23.14
C SER A 145 -15.28 9.04 -21.71
N LEU A 146 -14.63 7.88 -21.53
CA LEU A 146 -14.36 7.30 -20.21
C LEU A 146 -13.38 8.16 -19.41
N ILE A 147 -12.27 8.58 -20.03
CA ILE A 147 -11.29 9.47 -19.38
C ILE A 147 -11.97 10.79 -18.95
N GLY A 148 -12.79 11.37 -19.83
CA GLY A 148 -13.57 12.57 -19.50
C GLY A 148 -14.53 12.35 -18.33
N THR A 149 -15.22 11.21 -18.31
CA THR A 149 -16.11 10.83 -17.20
C THR A 149 -15.35 10.73 -15.88
N PHE A 150 -14.21 10.03 -15.85
CA PHE A 150 -13.38 9.92 -14.65
C PHE A 150 -12.81 11.27 -14.19
N ALA A 151 -12.41 12.13 -15.12
CA ALA A 151 -11.92 13.47 -14.80
C ALA A 151 -13.00 14.32 -14.11
N VAL A 152 -14.22 14.33 -14.64
CA VAL A 152 -15.35 15.06 -14.05
C VAL A 152 -15.76 14.45 -12.71
N MET A 153 -15.83 13.12 -12.61
CA MET A 153 -16.12 12.44 -11.34
C MET A 153 -15.09 12.81 -10.26
N SER A 154 -13.80 12.79 -10.61
CA SER A 154 -12.73 13.17 -9.69
C SER A 154 -12.82 14.65 -9.30
N ALA A 155 -13.16 15.54 -10.22
CA ALA A 155 -13.32 16.97 -9.94
C ALA A 155 -14.49 17.26 -8.99
N LEU A 156 -15.55 16.45 -9.06
CA LEU A 156 -16.73 16.54 -8.18
C LEU A 156 -16.57 15.76 -6.86
N GLY A 157 -15.45 15.06 -6.67
CA GLY A 157 -15.19 14.25 -5.49
C GLY A 157 -16.03 12.97 -5.41
N PHE A 158 -16.56 12.48 -6.55
CA PHE A 158 -17.23 11.19 -6.59
C PHE A 158 -16.23 10.03 -6.56
N SER A 159 -16.56 9.00 -5.79
CA SER A 159 -15.81 7.75 -5.73
C SER A 159 -16.43 6.69 -6.64
N LEU A 160 -15.60 5.74 -7.06
CA LEU A 160 -16.09 4.52 -7.73
C LEU A 160 -16.79 3.62 -6.72
N ASN A 161 -18.06 3.34 -6.99
CA ASN A 161 -18.92 2.43 -6.26
C ASN A 161 -19.87 1.70 -7.23
N ASN A 162 -20.66 0.76 -6.72
CA ASN A 162 -21.57 -0.05 -7.54
C ASN A 162 -22.56 0.78 -8.38
N LEU A 163 -23.10 1.88 -7.84
CA LEU A 163 -24.02 2.75 -8.60
C LEU A 163 -23.31 3.45 -9.75
N THR A 164 -22.11 3.98 -9.50
CA THR A 164 -21.32 4.63 -10.56
C THR A 164 -20.84 3.65 -11.62
N LEU A 165 -20.53 2.40 -11.24
CA LEU A 165 -20.17 1.34 -12.18
C LEU A 165 -21.35 0.94 -13.06
N PHE A 166 -22.56 0.79 -12.50
CA PHE A 166 -23.76 0.58 -13.31
C PHE A 166 -24.02 1.73 -14.28
N GLY A 167 -23.84 2.98 -13.82
CA GLY A 167 -23.93 4.17 -14.67
C GLY A 167 -22.90 4.15 -15.81
N LEU A 168 -21.66 3.77 -15.52
CA LEU A 168 -20.59 3.61 -16.52
C LEU A 168 -20.93 2.55 -17.57
N VAL A 169 -21.44 1.37 -17.16
CA VAL A 169 -21.82 0.31 -18.10
C VAL A 169 -22.93 0.78 -19.05
N LEU A 170 -23.96 1.47 -18.53
CA LEU A 170 -25.03 2.05 -19.34
C LEU A 170 -24.50 3.14 -20.29
N ALA A 171 -23.64 4.03 -19.77
CA ALA A 171 -23.06 5.12 -20.55
C ALA A 171 -22.20 4.61 -21.71
N ILE A 172 -21.41 3.54 -21.50
CA ILE A 172 -20.61 2.93 -22.56
C ILE A 172 -21.51 2.48 -23.72
N GLY A 173 -22.64 1.82 -23.44
CA GLY A 173 -23.58 1.41 -24.49
C GLY A 173 -24.08 2.58 -25.32
N ILE A 174 -24.50 3.67 -24.66
CA ILE A 174 -25.00 4.87 -25.34
C ILE A 174 -23.92 5.52 -26.22
N VAL A 175 -22.68 5.64 -25.72
CA VAL A 175 -21.58 6.27 -26.46
C VAL A 175 -21.16 5.42 -27.66
N VAL A 176 -21.14 4.09 -27.49
CA VAL A 176 -20.80 3.15 -28.57
C VAL A 176 -21.84 3.21 -29.67
N ASP A 177 -23.13 3.18 -29.33
CA ASP A 177 -24.22 3.24 -30.31
C ASP A 177 -24.17 4.53 -31.13
N ASP A 178 -23.96 5.68 -30.48
CA ASP A 178 -23.83 6.97 -31.17
C ASP A 178 -22.63 6.98 -32.13
N ALA A 179 -21.47 6.51 -31.67
CA ALA A 179 -20.27 6.45 -32.49
C ALA A 179 -20.44 5.54 -33.72
N ILE A 180 -21.13 4.41 -33.57
CA ILE A 180 -21.40 3.48 -34.68
C ILE A 180 -22.40 4.09 -35.66
N VAL A 181 -23.52 4.64 -35.19
CA VAL A 181 -24.56 5.22 -36.06
C VAL A 181 -24.02 6.38 -36.89
N VAL A 182 -23.16 7.23 -36.31
CA VAL A 182 -22.53 8.34 -37.04
C VAL A 182 -21.62 7.81 -38.16
N VAL A 183 -20.82 6.79 -37.87
CA VAL A 183 -19.92 6.17 -38.86
C VAL A 183 -20.70 5.49 -39.97
N GLU A 184 -21.72 4.70 -39.63
CA GLU A 184 -22.58 4.02 -40.60
C GLU A 184 -23.26 5.04 -41.52
N ASN A 185 -23.80 6.12 -40.96
CA ASN A 185 -24.45 7.16 -41.75
C ASN A 185 -23.47 7.91 -42.66
N MET A 186 -22.22 8.12 -42.23
CA MET A 186 -21.17 8.68 -43.09
C MET A 186 -20.84 7.75 -44.25
N GLU A 187 -20.67 6.45 -44.01
CA GLU A 187 -20.43 5.48 -45.08
C GLU A 187 -21.58 5.41 -46.08
N ARG A 188 -22.83 5.45 -45.59
CA ARG A 188 -24.03 5.49 -46.42
C ARG A 188 -24.06 6.72 -47.35
N LEU A 189 -23.64 7.88 -46.86
CA LEU A 189 -23.60 9.13 -47.64
C LEU A 189 -22.45 9.18 -48.66
N LEU A 190 -21.32 8.54 -48.34
CA LEU A 190 -20.11 8.55 -49.20
C LEU A 190 -20.12 7.48 -50.29
N SER A 191 -20.84 6.38 -50.10
CA SER A 191 -21.03 5.34 -51.11
C SER A 191 -22.52 5.16 -51.45
N PRO A 192 -23.14 6.14 -52.15
CA PRO A 192 -24.48 5.98 -52.66
C PRO A 192 -24.48 4.84 -53.69
N ARG A 193 -24.97 3.67 -53.28
CA ARG A 193 -25.52 2.68 -54.22
C ARG A 193 -27.00 2.96 -54.40
#